data_AF-A0A382HSI8-F1
#
_entry.id   AF-A0A382HSI8-F1
#
_cell.length_a   1.000
_cell.length_b   1.000
_cell.length_c   1.000
_cell.angle_alpha   90.00
_cell.angle_beta   90.00
_cell.angle_gamma   90.00
#
_symmetry.space_group_name_H-M   'P 1'
#
loop_
_entity.id
_entity.type
_entity.pdbx_description
1 polymer ?
#
loop_
_entity_poly.entity_id
_entity_poly.type
_entity_poly.pdbx_seq_one_letter_code
_entity_poly.pdbx_strand_id
1 'polypeptide(L)'
;VLIYEIFQTLQGEGKYAGHPCIFVRTSGCNLRCTWCDTPHTSWRPQGTQRSVGEIMAQTQQWQDVEHAVISGGEPMLQPDLDELVDALRDRGHFVTIESAGTLFSESVRPDFFSLSPKLAHARPDEESAQRLHDCNNDYAPLHQFVAASSDLQVKFVVQGEQDLLQIEQLIEQYQLPR
;
A
#
# COMPACT_ATOMS: atom_id res chain seq x y z
N VAL A 1 -10.13 9.76 -6.55
CA VAL A 1 -9.38 8.49 -6.37
C VAL A 1 -9.78 7.47 -7.43
N LEU A 2 -8.83 6.80 -8.10
CA LEU A 2 -9.11 5.72 -9.05
C LEU A 2 -9.28 4.40 -8.29
N ILE A 3 -10.50 3.85 -8.30
CA ILE A 3 -10.87 2.67 -7.49
C ILE A 3 -11.14 1.46 -8.38
N TYR A 4 -10.52 0.33 -8.07
CA TYR A 4 -10.84 -0.96 -8.70
C TYR A 4 -12.02 -1.64 -8.01
N GLU A 5 -11.96 -1.81 -6.68
CA GLU A 5 -13.02 -2.46 -5.91
C GLU A 5 -13.06 -1.99 -4.44
N ILE A 6 -14.22 -2.14 -3.81
CA ILE A 6 -14.41 -1.90 -2.37
C ILE A 6 -15.31 -3.00 -1.82
N PHE A 7 -14.87 -3.69 -0.77
CA PHE A 7 -15.59 -4.82 -0.18
C PHE A 7 -15.22 -5.01 1.29
N GLN A 8 -16.08 -5.71 2.05
CA GLN A 8 -15.78 -6.15 3.42
C GLN A 8 -15.16 -7.56 3.38
N THR A 9 -14.11 -7.77 4.17
CA THR A 9 -13.43 -9.07 4.33
C THR A 9 -12.71 -9.15 5.68
N LEU A 10 -11.84 -10.15 5.87
CA LEU A 10 -10.80 -10.16 6.89
C LEU A 10 -9.46 -9.77 6.25
N GLN A 11 -8.63 -9.00 6.97
CA GLN A 11 -7.23 -8.75 6.57
C GLN A 11 -6.47 -10.09 6.53
N GLY A 12 -5.78 -10.36 5.42
CA GLY A 12 -5.08 -11.62 5.21
C GLY A 12 -3.65 -11.64 5.75
N GLU A 13 -3.03 -10.47 5.97
CA GLU A 13 -1.58 -10.37 6.17
C GLU A 13 -1.17 -9.41 7.29
N GLY A 14 0.06 -9.62 7.79
CA GLY A 14 0.72 -8.72 8.74
C GLY A 14 0.12 -8.72 10.13
N LYS A 15 0.37 -7.64 10.88
CA LYS A 15 -0.01 -7.44 12.29
C LYS A 15 -1.51 -7.62 12.56
N TYR A 16 -2.35 -7.28 11.59
CA TYR A 16 -3.81 -7.31 11.70
C TYR A 16 -4.45 -8.48 10.95
N ALA A 17 -3.68 -9.51 10.58
CA ALA A 17 -4.24 -10.71 9.94
C ALA A 17 -5.40 -11.29 10.78
N GLY A 18 -6.53 -11.58 10.13
CA GLY A 18 -7.77 -12.06 10.73
C GLY A 18 -8.75 -10.98 11.20
N HIS A 19 -8.37 -9.71 11.21
CA HIS A 19 -9.28 -8.62 11.63
C HIS A 19 -10.31 -8.31 10.53
N PRO A 20 -11.60 -8.15 10.86
CA PRO A 20 -12.60 -7.65 9.91
C PRO A 20 -12.24 -6.25 9.43
N CYS A 21 -12.23 -6.05 8.10
CA CYS A 21 -11.90 -4.77 7.50
C CYS A 21 -12.76 -4.46 6.27
N ILE A 22 -12.95 -3.16 6.01
CA ILE A 22 -13.34 -2.65 4.71
C ILE A 22 -12.08 -2.51 3.88
N PHE A 23 -11.99 -3.21 2.76
CA PHE A 23 -10.86 -3.14 1.86
C PHE A 23 -11.19 -2.19 0.70
N VAL A 24 -10.40 -1.13 0.55
CA VAL A 24 -10.49 -0.15 -0.54
C VAL A 24 -9.28 -0.37 -1.45
N ARG A 25 -9.50 -1.02 -2.60
CA ARG A 25 -8.42 -1.27 -3.57
C ARG A 25 -8.39 -0.16 -4.62
N THR A 26 -7.36 0.68 -4.56
CA THR A 26 -7.08 1.68 -5.59
C THR A 26 -6.48 1.01 -6.84
N SER A 27 -6.39 1.76 -7.94
CA SER A 27 -5.80 1.29 -9.19
C SER A 27 -4.74 2.25 -9.71
N GLY A 28 -3.78 1.70 -10.45
CA GLY A 28 -2.58 2.39 -10.88
C GLY A 28 -1.41 2.09 -9.93
N CYS A 29 -0.26 1.71 -10.49
CA CYS A 29 0.96 1.46 -9.74
C CYS A 29 2.17 2.01 -10.51
N ASN A 30 3.13 2.57 -9.80
CA ASN A 30 4.40 3.06 -10.35
C ASN A 30 5.39 1.90 -10.61
N LEU A 31 5.16 0.72 -10.02
CA LEU A 31 5.98 -0.46 -10.22
C LEU A 31 5.40 -1.42 -11.27
N ARG A 32 6.24 -2.34 -11.73
CA ARG A 32 5.89 -3.45 -12.64
C ARG A 32 6.44 -4.77 -12.11
N CYS A 33 6.03 -5.15 -10.90
CA CYS A 33 6.56 -6.34 -10.24
C CYS A 33 6.20 -7.61 -11.01
N THR A 34 7.16 -8.51 -11.20
CA THR A 34 7.00 -9.74 -12.01
C THR A 34 5.94 -10.70 -11.45
N TRP A 35 5.84 -10.80 -10.12
CA TRP A 35 4.89 -11.66 -9.40
C TRP A 35 3.72 -10.87 -8.79
N CYS A 36 3.34 -9.74 -9.37
CA CYS A 36 2.16 -9.01 -8.89
C CYS A 36 0.90 -9.87 -9.05
N ASP A 37 0.25 -10.18 -7.92
CA ASP A 37 -0.97 -10.97 -7.82
C ASP A 37 -2.23 -10.17 -8.23
N THR A 38 -2.15 -8.84 -8.24
CA THR A 38 -3.21 -7.94 -8.73
C THR A 38 -2.80 -7.16 -9.99
N PRO A 39 -2.48 -7.83 -11.12
CA PRO A 39 -1.98 -7.15 -12.32
C PRO A 39 -3.01 -6.18 -12.93
N HIS A 40 -4.30 -6.37 -12.64
CA HIS A 40 -5.40 -5.50 -13.06
C HIS A 40 -5.45 -4.16 -12.32
N THR A 41 -4.67 -3.96 -11.25
CA THR A 41 -4.47 -2.66 -10.60
C THR A 41 -3.08 -2.07 -10.80
N SER A 42 -2.16 -2.81 -11.47
CA SER A 42 -0.77 -2.38 -11.68
C SER A 42 -0.37 -2.36 -13.16
N TRP A 43 -0.15 -3.54 -13.76
CA TRP A 43 0.26 -3.71 -15.15
C TRP A 43 -0.80 -3.25 -16.15
N ARG A 44 -2.06 -3.48 -15.83
CA ARG A 44 -3.22 -3.17 -16.68
C ARG A 44 -4.30 -2.52 -15.81
N PRO A 45 -4.06 -1.29 -15.32
CA PRO A 45 -4.93 -0.67 -14.33
C PRO A 45 -6.35 -0.51 -14.89
N GLN A 46 -7.29 -1.11 -14.19
CA GLN A 46 -8.73 -1.01 -14.41
C GLN A 46 -9.38 -0.35 -13.20
N GLY A 47 -10.55 0.25 -13.38
CA GLY A 47 -11.28 0.87 -12.29
C GLY A 47 -12.05 2.10 -12.75
N THR A 48 -12.69 2.74 -11.78
CA THR A 48 -13.54 3.91 -11.99
C THR A 48 -13.03 5.05 -11.12
N GLN A 49 -12.89 6.24 -11.70
CA GLN A 49 -12.60 7.43 -10.92
C GLN A 49 -13.81 7.73 -10.04
N ARG A 50 -13.58 7.85 -8.74
CA ARG A 50 -14.61 8.17 -7.75
C ARG A 50 -14.14 9.30 -6.84
N SER A 51 -15.09 10.14 -6.47
CA SER A 51 -14.93 11.11 -5.40
C SER A 51 -14.85 10.41 -4.05
N VAL A 52 -14.25 11.07 -3.05
CA VAL A 52 -14.25 10.56 -1.67
C VAL A 52 -15.68 10.36 -1.16
N GLY A 53 -16.60 11.29 -1.47
CA GLY A 53 -18.01 11.15 -1.12
C GLY A 53 -18.67 9.87 -1.67
N GLU A 54 -18.41 9.49 -2.93
CA GLU A 54 -18.93 8.25 -3.51
C GLU A 54 -18.32 7.00 -2.87
N ILE A 55 -17.04 7.05 -2.48
CA ILE A 55 -16.35 5.96 -1.77
C ILE A 55 -16.98 5.81 -0.39
N MET A 56 -17.09 6.90 0.36
CA MET A 56 -17.69 6.92 1.69
C MET A 56 -19.15 6.48 1.69
N ALA A 57 -19.93 6.86 0.68
CA ALA A 57 -21.31 6.40 0.54
C ALA A 57 -21.40 4.87 0.40
N GLN A 58 -20.45 4.23 -0.30
CA GLN A 58 -20.41 2.77 -0.41
C GLN A 58 -19.98 2.11 0.91
N THR A 59 -19.03 2.70 1.65
CA THR A 59 -18.56 2.12 2.93
C THR A 59 -19.59 2.22 4.05
N GLN A 60 -20.63 3.05 3.92
CA GLN A 60 -21.70 3.19 4.92
C GLN A 60 -22.38 1.87 5.31
N GLN A 61 -22.49 0.92 4.37
CA GLN A 61 -23.09 -0.39 4.64
C GLN A 61 -22.27 -1.25 5.63
N TRP A 62 -21.04 -0.84 5.93
CA TRP A 62 -20.11 -1.52 6.84
C TRP A 62 -19.64 -0.60 7.98
N GLN A 63 -20.48 0.35 8.40
CA GLN A 63 -20.14 1.33 9.45
C GLN A 63 -19.70 0.71 10.79
N ASP A 64 -20.11 -0.53 11.08
CA ASP A 64 -19.74 -1.24 12.31
C ASP A 64 -18.36 -1.93 12.22
N VAL A 65 -17.71 -1.88 11.05
CA VAL A 65 -16.37 -2.44 10.86
C VAL A 65 -15.33 -1.41 11.31
N GLU A 66 -14.58 -1.73 12.35
CA GLU A 66 -13.62 -0.78 12.96
C GLU A 66 -12.40 -0.49 12.08
N HIS A 67 -12.05 -1.37 11.12
CA HIS A 67 -10.82 -1.27 10.34
C HIS A 67 -11.10 -0.99 8.87
N ALA A 68 -10.45 0.01 8.29
CA ALA A 68 -10.36 0.21 6.85
C ALA A 68 -8.93 -0.01 6.36
N VAL A 69 -8.77 -0.81 5.31
CA VAL A 69 -7.48 -1.06 4.65
C VAL A 69 -7.53 -0.44 3.25
N ILE A 70 -6.69 0.54 2.99
CA ILE A 70 -6.50 1.12 1.67
C ILE A 70 -5.24 0.48 1.06
N SER A 71 -5.40 -0.15 -0.10
CA SER A 71 -4.35 -0.89 -0.81
C SER A 71 -4.58 -0.76 -2.32
N GLY A 72 -3.99 -1.62 -3.13
CA GLY A 72 -4.30 -1.76 -4.55
C GLY A 72 -3.56 -0.79 -5.44
N GLY A 73 -3.01 -1.30 -6.55
CA GLY A 73 -1.90 -0.62 -7.19
C GLY A 73 -0.95 -0.05 -6.12
N GLU A 74 -0.54 1.20 -6.27
CA GLU A 74 0.11 1.97 -5.21
C GLU A 74 -0.86 3.08 -4.74
N PRO A 75 -1.44 2.99 -3.52
CA PRO A 75 -2.36 4.00 -3.01
C PRO A 75 -1.76 5.39 -2.97
N MET A 76 -0.47 5.50 -2.65
CA MET A 76 0.24 6.79 -2.53
C MET A 76 0.32 7.57 -3.85
N LEU A 77 -0.09 6.98 -4.98
CA LEU A 77 -0.28 7.69 -6.26
C LEU A 77 -1.57 8.51 -6.35
N GLN A 78 -2.53 8.26 -5.47
CA GLN A 78 -3.86 8.86 -5.57
C GLN A 78 -3.83 10.30 -5.01
N PRO A 79 -4.26 11.31 -5.79
CA PRO A 79 -4.16 12.72 -5.37
C PRO A 79 -5.06 13.05 -4.17
N ASP A 80 -6.21 12.39 -4.04
CA ASP A 80 -7.20 12.65 -2.96
C ASP A 80 -7.08 11.61 -1.81
N LEU A 81 -5.91 10.99 -1.64
CA LEU A 81 -5.71 9.94 -0.64
C LEU A 81 -5.83 10.48 0.80
N ASP A 82 -5.30 11.67 1.06
CA ASP A 82 -5.38 12.31 2.37
C ASP A 82 -6.85 12.59 2.77
N GLU A 83 -7.64 13.16 1.86
CA GLU A 83 -9.08 13.38 2.06
C GLU A 83 -9.82 12.06 2.34
N LEU A 84 -9.48 10.97 1.62
CA LEU A 84 -10.08 9.66 1.86
C LEU A 84 -9.71 9.09 3.24
N VAL A 85 -8.44 9.22 3.64
CA VAL A 85 -7.97 8.77 4.96
C VAL A 85 -8.69 9.53 6.06
N ASP A 86 -8.74 10.86 5.97
CA ASP A 86 -9.39 11.70 6.97
C ASP A 86 -10.89 11.37 7.06
N ALA A 87 -11.58 11.20 5.94
CA ALA A 87 -13.01 10.86 5.92
C ALA A 87 -13.32 9.49 6.56
N LEU A 88 -12.46 8.48 6.37
CA LEU A 88 -12.61 7.18 7.02
C LEU A 88 -12.35 7.28 8.53
N ARG A 89 -11.33 8.02 8.94
CA ARG A 89 -10.97 8.23 10.35
C ARG A 89 -12.03 9.03 11.10
N ASP A 90 -12.57 10.08 10.49
CA ASP A 90 -13.68 10.88 11.04
C ASP A 90 -14.94 10.04 11.27
N ARG A 91 -15.07 8.92 10.55
CA ARG A 91 -16.15 7.94 10.73
C ARG A 91 -15.84 6.87 11.78
N GLY A 92 -14.70 6.97 12.46
CA GLY A 92 -14.27 6.07 13.52
C GLY A 92 -13.53 4.82 13.04
N HIS A 93 -13.19 4.72 11.75
CA HIS A 93 -12.38 3.61 11.26
C HIS A 93 -10.90 3.84 11.61
N PHE A 94 -10.25 2.82 12.16
CA PHE A 94 -8.80 2.69 12.14
C PHE A 94 -8.35 2.47 10.69
N VAL A 95 -7.48 3.32 10.16
CA VAL A 95 -7.07 3.25 8.75
C VAL A 95 -5.66 2.68 8.62
N THR A 96 -5.52 1.61 7.84
CA THR A 96 -4.23 1.09 7.38
C THR A 96 -4.02 1.41 5.90
N ILE A 97 -2.83 1.92 5.55
CA ILE A 97 -2.38 1.99 4.16
C ILE A 97 -1.36 0.89 3.90
N GLU A 98 -1.59 0.09 2.87
CA GLU A 98 -0.60 -0.83 2.32
C GLU A 98 0.11 -0.20 1.11
N SER A 99 1.43 -0.06 1.17
CA SER A 99 2.23 0.63 0.14
C SER A 99 3.55 -0.08 -0.13
N ALA A 100 4.12 0.08 -1.32
CA ALA A 100 5.49 -0.35 -1.61
C ALA A 100 6.54 0.53 -0.90
N GLY A 101 6.15 1.67 -0.32
CA GLY A 101 7.05 2.58 0.40
C GLY A 101 7.93 3.43 -0.52
N THR A 102 7.55 3.54 -1.79
CA THR A 102 8.31 4.27 -2.83
C THR A 102 7.86 5.73 -3.00
N LEU A 103 6.77 6.12 -2.34
CA LEU A 103 6.19 7.45 -2.41
C LEU A 103 5.73 7.84 -1.01
N PHE A 104 6.03 9.06 -0.58
CA PHE A 104 5.67 9.57 0.73
C PHE A 104 5.01 10.95 0.60
N SER A 105 3.98 11.19 1.40
CA SER A 105 3.35 12.51 1.56
C SER A 105 3.08 12.76 3.03
N GLU A 106 3.48 13.93 3.53
CA GLU A 106 3.19 14.37 4.90
C GLU A 106 1.70 14.65 5.14
N SER A 107 0.90 14.86 4.07
CA SER A 107 -0.54 15.08 4.21
C SER A 107 -1.31 13.80 4.52
N VAL A 108 -0.77 12.64 4.13
CA VAL A 108 -1.42 11.34 4.29
C VAL A 108 -1.07 10.76 5.66
N ARG A 109 -2.03 10.78 6.59
CA ARG A 109 -1.83 10.39 8.00
C ARG A 109 -2.79 9.28 8.45
N PRO A 110 -2.61 8.03 7.97
CA PRO A 110 -3.36 6.88 8.47
C PRO A 110 -2.96 6.56 9.92
N ASP A 111 -3.71 5.69 10.57
CA ASP A 111 -3.34 5.20 11.89
C ASP A 111 -2.20 4.17 11.83
N PHE A 112 -2.02 3.51 10.68
CA PHE A 112 -0.97 2.51 10.49
C PHE A 112 -0.49 2.41 9.03
N PHE A 113 0.82 2.33 8.85
CA PHE A 113 1.41 1.97 7.56
C PHE A 113 1.87 0.51 7.55
N SER A 114 1.51 -0.19 6.49
CA SER A 114 1.96 -1.55 6.15
C SER A 114 2.82 -1.48 4.89
N LEU A 115 4.13 -1.32 5.09
CA LEU A 115 5.06 -1.13 3.98
C LEU A 115 5.56 -2.47 3.48
N SER A 116 5.66 -2.62 2.16
CA SER A 116 6.23 -3.80 1.52
C SER A 116 7.22 -3.40 0.41
N PRO A 117 8.46 -3.02 0.79
CA PRO A 117 9.51 -2.72 -0.16
C PRO A 117 9.73 -3.91 -1.10
N LYS A 118 9.79 -3.64 -2.40
CA LYS A 118 9.90 -4.68 -3.42
C LYS A 118 11.36 -4.99 -3.69
N LEU A 119 11.80 -6.19 -3.35
CA LEU A 119 13.19 -6.65 -3.45
C LEU A 119 13.60 -6.91 -4.91
N ALA A 120 14.88 -7.26 -5.13
CA ALA A 120 15.42 -7.44 -6.48
C ALA A 120 14.68 -8.51 -7.30
N HIS A 121 14.18 -9.57 -6.65
CA HIS A 121 13.39 -10.61 -7.31
C HIS A 121 12.00 -10.15 -7.77
N ALA A 122 11.58 -8.92 -7.43
CA ALA A 122 10.36 -8.30 -7.96
C ALA A 122 10.54 -7.74 -9.37
N ARG A 123 11.78 -7.53 -9.83
CA ARG A 123 12.10 -6.88 -11.09
C ARG A 123 11.51 -7.68 -12.28
N PRO A 124 10.84 -7.05 -13.25
CA PRO A 124 10.25 -7.73 -14.40
C PRO A 124 11.30 -8.19 -15.42
N ASP A 125 10.91 -9.10 -16.31
CA ASP A 125 11.79 -9.57 -17.39
C ASP A 125 11.79 -8.64 -18.62
N GLU A 126 10.67 -7.98 -18.91
CA GLU A 126 10.52 -7.11 -20.09
C GLU A 126 11.33 -5.81 -19.92
N GLU A 127 12.20 -5.49 -20.89
CA GLU A 127 13.11 -4.33 -20.83
C GLU A 127 12.38 -2.99 -20.61
N SER A 128 11.24 -2.79 -21.25
CA SER A 128 10.45 -1.56 -21.10
C SER A 128 9.92 -1.40 -19.67
N ALA A 129 9.47 -2.51 -19.06
CA ALA A 129 8.96 -2.57 -17.70
C ALA A 129 10.09 -2.52 -16.67
N GLN A 130 11.27 -3.05 -16.98
CA GLN A 130 12.46 -2.98 -16.13
C GLN A 130 12.86 -1.54 -15.88
N ARG A 131 13.01 -0.73 -16.94
CA ARG A 131 13.37 0.69 -16.78
C ARG A 131 12.39 1.43 -15.88
N LEU A 132 11.08 1.21 -16.08
CA LEU A 132 10.04 1.83 -15.27
C LEU A 132 10.06 1.33 -13.82
N HIS A 133 10.26 0.03 -13.61
CA HIS A 133 10.36 -0.54 -12.28
C HIS A 133 11.59 0.00 -11.54
N ASP A 134 12.76 -0.06 -12.17
CA ASP A 134 14.04 0.32 -11.58
C ASP A 134 14.07 1.82 -11.24
N CYS A 135 13.45 2.69 -12.06
CA CYS A 135 13.39 4.12 -11.75
C CYS A 135 12.42 4.49 -10.63
N ASN A 136 11.43 3.63 -10.36
CA ASN A 136 10.38 3.89 -9.37
C ASN A 136 10.54 3.07 -8.09
N ASN A 137 11.34 2.00 -8.10
CA ASN A 137 11.62 1.17 -6.93
C ASN A 137 12.70 1.82 -6.06
N ASP A 138 12.38 3.01 -5.56
CA ASP A 138 13.23 3.80 -4.67
C ASP A 138 12.83 3.57 -3.21
N TYR A 139 13.83 3.25 -2.39
CA TYR A 139 13.65 3.01 -0.95
C TYR A 139 13.92 4.27 -0.11
N ALA A 140 14.43 5.36 -0.70
CA ALA A 140 14.71 6.59 0.03
C ALA A 140 13.54 7.10 0.89
N PRO A 141 12.27 7.03 0.44
CA PRO A 141 11.13 7.48 1.24
C PRO A 141 10.88 6.68 2.52
N LEU A 142 11.44 5.47 2.67
CA LEU A 142 11.26 4.65 3.88
C LEU A 142 11.70 5.38 5.16
N HIS A 143 12.77 6.19 5.10
CA HIS A 143 13.19 7.01 6.23
C HIS A 143 12.09 7.98 6.68
N GLN A 144 11.33 8.55 5.74
CA GLN A 144 10.26 9.48 6.04
C GLN A 144 9.09 8.78 6.73
N PHE A 145 8.74 7.57 6.31
CA PHE A 145 7.73 6.77 6.98
C PHE A 145 8.11 6.43 8.43
N VAL A 146 9.36 5.99 8.66
CA VAL A 146 9.87 5.69 10.00
C VAL A 146 9.90 6.93 10.88
N ALA A 147 10.29 8.08 10.34
CA ALA A 147 10.33 9.33 11.09
C ALA A 147 8.91 9.87 11.43
N ALA A 148 7.95 9.67 10.53
CA ALA A 148 6.61 10.24 10.66
C ALA A 148 5.62 9.37 11.44
N SER A 149 5.89 8.07 11.59
CA SER A 149 4.93 7.11 12.16
C SER A 149 5.45 6.52 13.46
N SER A 150 4.65 6.59 14.53
CA SER A 150 4.99 5.97 15.82
C SER A 150 4.79 4.45 15.86
N ASP A 151 3.96 3.93 14.94
CA ASP A 151 3.69 2.50 14.76
C ASP A 151 3.55 2.25 13.25
N LEU A 152 4.34 1.32 12.73
CA LEU A 152 4.29 0.85 11.34
C LEU A 152 4.82 -0.58 11.28
N GLN A 153 4.45 -1.32 10.24
CA GLN A 153 5.13 -2.58 9.91
C GLN A 153 5.85 -2.48 8.58
N VAL A 154 6.93 -3.25 8.46
CA VAL A 154 7.55 -3.57 7.17
C VAL A 154 7.44 -5.07 6.95
N LYS A 155 6.81 -5.47 5.84
CA LYS A 155 6.63 -6.86 5.43
C LYS A 155 7.34 -7.13 4.10
N PHE A 156 8.25 -8.09 4.08
CA PHE A 156 8.96 -8.50 2.87
C PHE A 156 8.36 -9.78 2.30
N VAL A 157 8.17 -9.80 0.99
CA VAL A 157 7.95 -11.06 0.26
C VAL A 157 9.32 -11.69 0.07
N VAL A 158 9.46 -12.97 0.41
CA VAL A 158 10.73 -13.71 0.37
C VAL A 158 10.54 -14.93 -0.52
N GLN A 159 11.41 -15.11 -1.51
CA GLN A 159 11.44 -16.28 -2.40
C GLN A 159 12.63 -17.19 -2.13
N GLY A 160 13.75 -16.66 -1.62
CA GLY A 160 14.94 -17.43 -1.32
C GLY A 160 15.88 -16.76 -0.32
N GLU A 161 16.95 -17.48 0.03
CA GLU A 161 17.93 -17.05 1.03
C GLU A 161 18.62 -15.74 0.65
N GLN A 162 18.84 -15.49 -0.65
CA GLN A 162 19.43 -14.25 -1.13
C GLN A 162 18.63 -12.98 -0.77
N ASP A 163 17.32 -13.12 -0.56
CA ASP A 163 16.47 -12.00 -0.16
C ASP A 163 16.75 -11.56 1.27
N LEU A 164 17.18 -12.49 2.14
CA LEU A 164 17.46 -12.19 3.55
C LEU A 164 18.61 -11.19 3.69
N LEU A 165 19.66 -11.34 2.88
CA LEU A 165 20.78 -10.39 2.86
C LEU A 165 20.33 -8.99 2.43
N GLN A 166 19.47 -8.90 1.42
CA GLN A 166 18.92 -7.61 0.98
C GLN A 166 18.02 -7.00 2.06
N ILE A 167 17.21 -7.81 2.74
CA ILE A 167 16.34 -7.37 3.83
C ILE A 167 17.17 -6.81 4.99
N GLU A 168 18.22 -7.51 5.42
CA GLU A 168 19.11 -7.04 6.48
C GLU A 168 19.75 -5.70 6.12
N GLN A 169 20.23 -5.55 4.88
CA GLN A 169 20.78 -4.28 4.38
C GLN A 169 19.74 -3.16 4.42
N LEU A 170 18.50 -3.40 4.01
CA LEU A 170 17.43 -2.39 4.05
C LEU A 170 17.06 -2.02 5.49
N ILE A 171 16.96 -3.00 6.39
CA ILE A 171 16.67 -2.77 7.80
C ILE A 171 17.73 -1.85 8.42
N GLU A 172 19.01 -2.14 8.18
CA GLU A 172 20.11 -1.33 8.72
C GLU A 172 20.18 0.05 8.08
N GLN A 173 20.11 0.13 6.75
CA GLN A 173 20.24 1.37 6.01
C GLN A 173 19.10 2.34 6.35
N TYR A 174 17.86 1.84 6.40
CA TYR A 174 16.66 2.66 6.57
C TYR A 174 16.14 2.71 8.01
N GLN A 175 16.82 2.05 8.95
CA GLN A 175 16.41 1.92 10.36
C GLN A 175 14.98 1.40 10.51
N LEU A 176 14.63 0.40 9.69
CA LEU A 176 13.29 -0.17 9.68
C LEU A 176 13.03 -0.92 11.00
N PRO A 177 11.77 -0.92 11.51
CA PRO A 177 11.43 -1.70 12.68
C PRO A 177 11.67 -3.19 12.41
N ARG A 178 12.20 -3.87 13.42
CA ARG A 178 12.43 -5.32 13.44
C ARG A 178 11.25 -6.05 14.05
#